data_AF-A0A7C1DVF6-F1
#
_entry.id   AF-A0A7C1DVF6-F1
#
_cell.length_a   1.000
_cell.length_b   1.000
_cell.length_c   1.000
_cell.angle_alpha   90.00
_cell.angle_beta   90.00
_cell.angle_gamma   90.00
#
_symmetry.space_group_name_H-M   'P 1'
#
loop_
_entity.id
_entity.type
_entity.pdbx_description
1 polymer ?
#
loop_
_entity_poly.entity_id
_entity_poly.type
_entity_poly.pdbx_seq_one_letter_code
_entity_poly.pdbx_strand_id
1 'polypeptide(L)'
;LTEQNLDASPICPHCGFRPSVETGAAAGSQMIDQMDAQLDAMVAAWTSTILSNLEDPITQANMDLLKIDDREPLEAFIKSKELPVPLDSNFVHALKEVLSGLVKVTVKAQELQQALQVTDGPATPAEMKKRFEEYIDQLTKGKDPAKVRIVME
;
A
#
# COMPACT_ATOMS: atom_id res chain seq x y z
N LEU A 1 -30.26 -44.29 10.29
CA LEU A 1 -29.97 -45.63 10.85
C LEU A 1 -30.90 -45.84 12.03
N THR A 2 -31.57 -46.98 12.12
CA THR A 2 -32.30 -47.36 13.33
C THR A 2 -31.34 -48.02 14.32
N GLU A 3 -31.73 -48.13 15.59
CA GLU A 3 -30.94 -48.80 16.64
C GLU A 3 -30.54 -50.23 16.24
N GLN A 4 -31.49 -51.01 15.71
CA GLN A 4 -31.21 -52.35 15.17
C GLN A 4 -30.19 -52.37 14.02
N ASN A 5 -30.10 -51.29 13.22
CA ASN A 5 -29.10 -51.23 12.16
C ASN A 5 -27.69 -50.98 12.73
N LEU A 6 -27.56 -50.19 13.80
CA LEU A 6 -26.28 -49.92 14.44
C LEU A 6 -25.69 -51.16 15.12
N ASP A 7 -26.54 -52.01 15.72
CA ASP A 7 -26.13 -53.28 16.31
C ASP A 7 -25.64 -54.31 15.27
N ALA A 8 -26.28 -54.36 14.09
CA ALA A 8 -25.92 -55.32 13.04
C ALA A 8 -24.75 -54.86 12.16
N SER A 9 -24.72 -53.59 11.77
CA SER A 9 -23.62 -52.98 11.03
C SER A 9 -23.69 -51.45 11.14
N PRO A 10 -22.74 -50.79 11.82
CA PRO A 10 -22.75 -49.34 12.01
C PRO A 10 -22.32 -48.57 10.73
N ILE A 11 -22.64 -49.09 9.54
CA ILE A 11 -22.32 -48.49 8.25
C ILE A 11 -23.63 -48.05 7.59
N CYS A 12 -23.72 -46.77 7.21
CA CYS A 12 -24.90 -46.26 6.49
C CYS A 12 -25.01 -46.91 5.11
N PRO A 13 -26.12 -47.60 4.78
CA PRO A 13 -26.26 -48.29 3.50
C PRO A 13 -26.48 -47.36 2.30
N HIS A 14 -26.79 -46.07 2.52
CA HIS A 14 -27.04 -45.11 1.45
C HIS A 14 -25.80 -44.35 0.99
N CYS A 15 -24.89 -44.05 1.92
CA CYS A 15 -23.70 -43.24 1.65
C CYS A 15 -22.39 -43.87 2.15
N GLY A 16 -22.44 -45.07 2.75
CA GLY A 16 -21.27 -45.77 3.28
C GLY A 16 -20.66 -45.16 4.54
N PHE A 17 -21.32 -44.17 5.15
CA PHE A 17 -20.82 -43.46 6.33
C PHE A 17 -20.62 -44.38 7.52
N ARG A 18 -19.49 -44.24 8.23
CA ARG A 18 -19.07 -45.10 9.35
C ARG A 18 -18.78 -44.22 10.58
N PRO A 19 -19.67 -44.15 11.58
CA PRO A 19 -19.48 -43.30 12.76
C PRO A 19 -18.23 -43.64 13.57
N SER A 20 -17.81 -44.91 13.60
CA SER A 20 -16.62 -45.34 14.38
C SER A 20 -15.28 -44.83 13.84
N VAL A 21 -15.23 -44.36 12.60
CA VAL A 21 -14.05 -43.72 12.00
C VAL A 21 -14.22 -42.21 11.88
N GLU A 22 -15.35 -41.67 12.36
CA GLU A 22 -15.58 -40.24 12.38
C GLU A 22 -14.68 -39.59 13.43
N THR A 23 -13.63 -38.92 12.98
CA THR A 23 -12.74 -38.09 13.80
C THR A 23 -13.19 -36.62 13.85
N GLY A 24 -14.42 -36.34 13.40
CA GLY A 24 -14.85 -35.05 12.83
C GLY A 24 -14.80 -33.84 13.76
N ALA A 25 -15.02 -34.00 15.06
CA ALA A 25 -15.06 -32.85 15.98
C ALA A 25 -13.65 -32.28 16.26
N ALA A 26 -12.67 -33.13 16.60
CA ALA A 26 -11.29 -32.71 16.87
C ALA A 26 -10.56 -32.25 15.61
N ALA A 27 -10.89 -32.85 14.45
CA ALA A 27 -10.33 -32.44 13.17
C ALA A 27 -10.83 -31.05 12.74
N GLY A 28 -12.10 -30.71 13.02
CA GLY A 28 -12.68 -29.41 12.70
C GLY A 28 -12.07 -28.26 13.50
N SER A 29 -11.95 -28.41 14.83
CA SER A 29 -11.32 -27.38 15.68
C SER A 29 -9.86 -27.16 15.31
N GLN A 30 -9.10 -28.26 15.12
CA GLN A 30 -7.69 -28.18 14.71
C GLN A 30 -7.52 -27.51 13.34
N MET A 31 -8.46 -27.71 12.42
CA MET A 31 -8.45 -27.05 11.11
C MET A 31 -8.68 -25.53 11.24
N ILE A 32 -9.59 -25.10 12.12
CA ILE A 32 -9.83 -23.67 12.39
C ILE A 32 -8.59 -23.03 13.02
N ASP A 33 -8.01 -23.67 14.04
CA ASP A 33 -6.78 -23.18 14.68
C ASP A 33 -5.63 -23.05 13.68
N GLN A 34 -5.53 -24.00 12.73
CA GLN A 34 -4.54 -23.92 11.65
C GLN A 34 -4.81 -22.75 10.71
N MET A 35 -6.07 -22.47 10.36
CA MET A 35 -6.42 -21.31 9.52
C MET A 35 -6.11 -20.00 10.23
N ASP A 36 -6.40 -19.90 11.54
CA ASP A 36 -6.10 -18.73 12.36
C ASP A 36 -4.59 -18.44 12.39
N ALA A 37 -3.78 -19.46 12.69
CA ALA A 37 -2.32 -19.35 12.65
C ALA A 37 -1.77 -18.99 11.26
N GLN A 38 -2.43 -19.44 10.18
CA GLN A 38 -2.06 -19.06 8.81
C GLN A 38 -2.39 -17.60 8.52
N LEU A 39 -3.53 -17.08 8.99
CA LEU A 39 -3.89 -15.67 8.84
C LEU A 39 -2.90 -14.78 9.60
N ASP A 40 -2.55 -15.14 10.83
CA ASP A 40 -1.56 -14.42 11.63
C ASP A 40 -0.19 -14.40 10.94
N ALA A 41 0.24 -15.56 10.41
CA ALA A 41 1.49 -15.65 9.67
C ALA A 41 1.48 -14.78 8.41
N MET A 42 0.35 -14.72 7.68
CA MET A 42 0.20 -13.83 6.52
C MET A 42 0.29 -12.36 6.92
N VAL A 43 -0.41 -11.94 7.98
CA VAL A 43 -0.38 -10.56 8.48
C VAL A 43 1.04 -10.17 8.91
N ALA A 44 1.74 -11.04 9.64
CA ALA A 44 3.11 -10.82 10.05
C ALA A 44 4.07 -10.68 8.85
N ALA A 45 3.94 -11.55 7.85
CA ALA A 45 4.76 -11.51 6.64
C ALA A 45 4.54 -10.23 5.83
N TRP A 46 3.28 -9.81 5.67
CA TRP A 46 2.95 -8.54 5.00
C TRP A 46 3.49 -7.34 5.78
N THR A 47 3.29 -7.30 7.09
CA THR A 47 3.80 -6.22 7.96
C THR A 47 5.30 -6.09 7.82
N SER A 48 6.04 -7.21 7.91
CA SER A 48 7.49 -7.22 7.74
C SER A 48 7.93 -6.77 6.35
N THR A 49 7.21 -7.17 5.30
CA THR A 49 7.52 -6.80 3.92
C THR A 49 7.31 -5.30 3.68
N ILE A 50 6.21 -4.74 4.17
CA ILE A 50 5.93 -3.31 4.03
C ILE A 50 6.98 -2.51 4.81
N LEU A 51 7.28 -2.88 6.06
CA LEU A 51 8.33 -2.24 6.86
C LEU A 51 9.68 -2.28 6.15
N SER A 52 10.09 -3.44 5.62
CA SER A 52 11.36 -3.57 4.91
C SER A 52 11.43 -2.68 3.66
N ASN A 53 10.32 -2.49 2.94
CA ASN A 53 10.30 -1.59 1.79
C ASN A 53 10.31 -0.12 2.22
N LEU A 54 9.64 0.23 3.31
CA LEU A 54 9.63 1.59 3.85
C LEU A 54 10.99 1.97 4.46
N GLU A 55 11.70 1.04 5.08
CA GLU A 55 13.04 1.25 5.65
C GLU A 55 14.15 1.32 4.58
N ASP A 56 13.85 0.94 3.33
CA ASP A 56 14.80 1.08 2.22
C ASP A 56 15.18 2.57 2.01
N PRO A 57 16.47 2.90 1.85
CA PRO A 57 16.93 4.28 1.73
C PRO A 57 16.30 5.07 0.57
N ILE A 58 15.95 4.40 -0.53
CA ILE A 58 15.30 5.06 -1.69
C ILE A 58 13.86 5.40 -1.33
N THR A 59 13.14 4.49 -0.68
CA THR A 59 11.77 4.75 -0.21
C THR A 59 11.73 5.81 0.89
N GLN A 60 12.71 5.84 1.80
CA GLN A 60 12.84 6.90 2.80
C GLN A 60 12.99 8.28 2.16
N ALA A 61 13.75 8.40 1.06
CA ALA A 61 13.82 9.67 0.32
C ALA A 61 12.47 10.07 -0.31
N ASN A 62 11.62 9.10 -0.67
CA ASN A 62 10.26 9.37 -1.15
C ASN A 62 9.31 9.83 -0.04
N MET A 63 9.54 9.43 1.21
CA MET A 63 8.77 9.93 2.36
C MET A 63 8.82 11.46 2.42
N ASP A 64 9.98 12.04 2.09
CA ASP A 64 10.17 13.49 2.03
C ASP A 64 9.33 14.21 0.97
N LEU A 65 8.79 13.45 0.01
CA LEU A 65 7.97 13.95 -1.10
C LEU A 65 6.47 13.81 -0.85
N LEU A 66 6.08 13.13 0.24
CA LEU A 66 4.69 13.03 0.67
C LEU A 66 4.24 14.30 1.39
N LYS A 67 2.94 14.55 1.35
CA LYS A 67 2.28 15.51 2.24
C LYS A 67 2.44 15.06 3.69
N ILE A 68 2.44 16.01 4.61
CA ILE A 68 2.58 15.75 6.05
C ILE A 68 1.49 14.78 6.52
N ASP A 69 0.23 15.03 6.15
CA ASP A 69 -0.92 14.20 6.53
C ASP A 69 -0.81 12.74 6.06
N ASP A 70 -0.10 12.49 4.95
CA ASP A 70 0.15 11.14 4.43
C ASP A 70 1.41 10.51 5.03
N ARG A 71 2.38 11.34 5.45
CA ARG A 71 3.66 10.90 6.01
C ARG A 71 3.53 10.46 7.47
N GLU A 72 2.84 11.23 8.30
CA GLU A 72 2.75 11.00 9.75
C GLU A 72 2.24 9.58 10.09
N PRO A 73 1.18 9.05 9.45
CA PRO A 73 0.71 7.69 9.71
C PRO A 73 1.75 6.62 9.35
N LEU A 74 2.53 6.84 8.29
CA LEU A 74 3.59 5.92 7.87
C LEU A 74 4.76 5.94 8.85
N GLU A 75 5.17 7.12 9.35
CA GLU A 75 6.19 7.24 10.38
C GLU A 75 5.77 6.57 11.69
N ALA A 76 4.50 6.75 12.09
CA ALA A 76 3.92 6.07 13.24
C ALA A 76 3.93 4.54 13.05
N PHE A 77 3.62 4.05 11.84
CA PHE A 77 3.70 2.64 11.49
C PHE A 77 5.14 2.10 11.56
N ILE A 78 6.12 2.80 10.98
CA ILE A 78 7.54 2.40 11.04
C ILE A 78 8.03 2.32 12.50
N LYS A 79 7.61 3.29 13.34
CA LYS A 79 8.00 3.35 14.74
C LYS A 79 7.35 2.25 15.59
N SER A 80 6.06 2.01 15.40
CA SER A 80 5.30 1.01 16.16
C SER A 80 5.59 -0.42 15.68
N LYS A 81 5.93 -0.58 14.40
CA LYS A 81 6.04 -1.86 13.70
C LYS A 81 4.76 -2.69 13.69
N GLU A 82 3.62 -2.04 13.93
CA GLU A 82 2.31 -2.66 14.00
C GLU A 82 1.36 -1.95 13.04
N LEU A 83 0.66 -2.72 12.19
CA LEU A 83 -0.32 -2.15 11.26
C LEU A 83 -1.42 -1.40 12.03
N PRO A 84 -1.82 -0.20 11.56
CA PRO A 84 -2.87 0.55 12.23
C PRO A 84 -4.21 -0.19 12.17
N VAL A 85 -4.97 -0.10 13.26
CA VAL A 85 -6.32 -0.66 13.36
C VAL A 85 -7.29 0.48 13.72
N PRO A 86 -8.27 0.82 12.86
CA PRO A 86 -8.53 0.21 11.55
C PRO A 86 -7.48 0.60 10.49
N LEU A 87 -7.33 -0.25 9.47
CA LEU A 87 -6.61 0.09 8.24
C LEU A 87 -7.48 1.05 7.42
N ASP A 88 -7.30 2.35 7.63
CA ASP A 88 -8.05 3.37 6.89
C ASP A 88 -7.53 3.57 5.45
N SER A 89 -8.37 4.19 4.62
CA SER A 89 -8.06 4.43 3.20
C SER A 89 -6.88 5.38 3.00
N ASN A 90 -6.64 6.30 3.93
CA ASN A 90 -5.57 7.29 3.81
C ASN A 90 -4.22 6.62 4.00
N PHE A 91 -4.08 5.77 5.02
CA PHE A 91 -2.88 4.95 5.23
C PHE A 91 -2.54 4.09 4.01
N VAL A 92 -3.55 3.41 3.44
CA VAL A 92 -3.37 2.59 2.23
C VAL A 92 -2.99 3.45 1.01
N HIS A 93 -3.55 4.64 0.88
CA HIS A 93 -3.19 5.57 -0.19
C HIS A 93 -1.73 6.04 -0.06
N ALA A 94 -1.34 6.48 1.14
CA ALA A 94 0.01 6.91 1.44
C ALA A 94 1.05 5.80 1.16
N LEU A 95 0.76 4.56 1.58
CA LEU A 95 1.61 3.40 1.26
C LEU A 95 1.77 3.19 -0.24
N LYS A 96 0.68 3.25 -1.01
CA LYS A 96 0.75 3.10 -2.47
C LYS A 96 1.55 4.22 -3.11
N GLU A 97 1.39 5.44 -2.62
CA GLU A 97 2.08 6.61 -3.16
C GLU A 97 3.58 6.52 -2.91
N VAL A 98 4.02 6.26 -1.68
CA VAL A 98 5.46 6.21 -1.35
C VAL A 98 6.18 5.06 -2.06
N LEU A 99 5.50 3.92 -2.21
CA LEU A 99 6.01 2.73 -2.90
C LEU A 99 5.89 2.82 -4.43
N SER A 100 5.30 3.88 -4.97
CA SER A 100 5.16 4.06 -6.42
C SER A 100 6.45 4.47 -7.12
N GLY A 101 7.50 4.83 -6.37
CA GLY A 101 8.75 5.36 -6.89
C GLY A 101 8.61 6.82 -7.30
N LEU A 102 8.36 7.70 -6.32
CA LEU A 102 8.18 9.13 -6.56
C LEU A 102 9.45 9.76 -7.16
N VAL A 103 9.25 10.81 -7.96
CA VAL A 103 10.34 11.52 -8.63
C VAL A 103 10.34 12.97 -8.18
N LYS A 104 11.36 13.35 -7.41
CA LYS A 104 11.59 14.74 -7.03
C LYS A 104 11.97 15.57 -8.27
N VAL A 105 11.31 16.70 -8.44
CA VAL A 105 11.67 17.72 -9.42
C VAL A 105 11.91 19.02 -8.68
N THR A 106 13.17 19.43 -8.59
CA THR A 106 13.53 20.70 -7.96
C THR A 106 13.31 21.86 -8.93
N VAL A 107 12.67 22.92 -8.45
CA VAL A 107 12.56 24.22 -9.12
C VAL A 107 13.31 25.25 -8.30
N LYS A 108 14.32 25.89 -8.89
CA LYS A 108 15.06 26.97 -8.25
C LYS A 108 14.46 28.32 -8.57
N ALA A 109 14.41 29.21 -7.57
CA ALA A 109 13.85 30.55 -7.74
C ALA A 109 14.49 31.35 -8.91
N GLN A 110 15.82 31.26 -9.09
CA GLN A 110 16.48 31.99 -10.19
C GLN A 110 16.14 31.41 -11.57
N GLU A 111 16.06 30.09 -11.70
CA GLU A 111 15.74 29.42 -12.97
C GLU A 111 14.29 29.68 -13.36
N LEU A 112 13.38 29.65 -12.38
CA LEU A 112 11.99 30.07 -12.57
C LEU A 112 11.89 31.54 -12.98
N GLN A 113 12.62 32.43 -12.29
CA GLN A 113 12.65 33.85 -12.64
C GLN A 113 13.13 34.06 -14.08
N GLN A 114 14.20 33.37 -14.49
CA GLN A 114 14.71 33.43 -15.86
C GLN A 114 13.68 32.92 -16.86
N ALA A 115 13.05 31.76 -16.61
CA ALA A 115 12.02 31.19 -17.48
C ALA A 115 10.83 32.14 -17.68
N LEU A 116 10.43 32.86 -16.63
CA LEU A 116 9.35 33.83 -16.68
C LEU A 116 9.75 35.16 -17.37
N GLN A 117 11.03 35.52 -17.32
CA GLN A 117 11.57 36.74 -17.94
C GLN A 117 11.80 36.60 -19.46
N VAL A 118 11.70 35.40 -20.04
CA VAL A 118 11.92 35.19 -21.48
C VAL A 118 10.72 35.70 -22.28
N THR A 119 10.70 36.99 -22.63
CA THR A 119 10.38 37.57 -23.96
C THR A 119 10.55 39.09 -23.83
N ASP A 120 10.99 39.77 -24.90
CA ASP A 120 11.19 41.23 -24.91
C ASP A 120 9.92 42.00 -24.50
N GLY A 121 9.87 42.47 -23.24
CA GLY A 121 8.85 43.41 -22.75
C GLY A 121 7.85 42.85 -21.73
N PRO A 122 6.92 43.71 -21.25
CA PRO A 122 5.86 43.33 -20.33
C PRO A 122 4.98 42.21 -20.90
N ALA A 123 4.58 41.27 -20.05
CA ALA A 123 3.73 40.15 -20.44
C ALA A 123 2.32 40.30 -19.85
N THR A 124 1.33 39.85 -20.60
CA THR A 124 -0.03 39.67 -20.11
C THR A 124 -0.09 38.50 -19.11
N PRO A 125 -1.12 38.43 -18.25
CA PRO A 125 -1.30 37.30 -17.34
C PRO A 125 -1.39 35.93 -18.03
N ALA A 126 -1.94 35.90 -19.26
CA ALA A 126 -2.04 34.66 -20.04
C ALA A 126 -0.67 34.18 -20.53
N GLU A 127 0.17 35.09 -21.01
CA GLU A 127 1.54 34.78 -21.43
C GLU A 127 2.39 34.29 -20.24
N MET A 128 2.24 34.91 -19.07
CA MET A 128 2.97 34.48 -17.87
C MET A 128 2.59 33.06 -17.42
N LYS A 129 1.30 32.70 -17.46
CA LYS A 129 0.85 31.33 -17.17
C LYS A 129 1.42 30.34 -18.17
N LYS A 130 1.38 30.67 -19.47
CA LYS A 130 1.93 29.82 -20.52
C LYS A 130 3.43 29.57 -20.35
N ARG A 131 4.22 30.61 -20.03
CA ARG A 131 5.66 30.46 -19.76
C ARG A 131 5.93 29.54 -18.57
N PHE A 132 5.11 29.65 -17.52
CA PHE A 132 5.21 28.76 -16.36
C PHE A 132 4.89 27.31 -16.74
N GLU A 133 3.79 27.09 -17.46
CA GLU A 133 3.40 25.76 -17.94
C GLU A 133 4.50 25.12 -18.80
N GLU A 134 5.04 25.86 -19.78
CA GLU A 134 6.12 25.39 -20.65
C GLU A 134 7.40 25.04 -19.88
N TYR A 135 7.75 25.84 -18.85
CA TYR A 135 8.89 25.57 -17.98
C TYR A 135 8.69 24.28 -17.16
N ILE A 136 7.51 24.11 -16.56
CA ILE A 136 7.20 22.88 -15.80
C ILE A 136 7.21 21.66 -16.74
N ASP A 137 6.57 21.75 -17.90
CA ASP A 137 6.55 20.68 -18.90
C ASP A 137 7.95 20.27 -19.33
N GLN A 138 8.86 21.23 -19.49
CA GLN A 138 10.26 20.96 -19.80
C GLN A 138 10.95 20.18 -18.67
N LEU A 139 10.75 20.56 -17.41
CA LEU A 139 11.35 19.89 -16.25
C LEU A 139 10.77 18.49 -15.98
N THR A 140 9.51 18.27 -16.35
CA THR A 140 8.79 17.01 -16.14
C THR A 140 8.76 16.13 -17.39
N LYS A 141 9.37 16.56 -18.50
CA LYS A 141 9.39 15.83 -19.77
C LYS A 141 9.92 14.40 -19.58
N GLY A 142 9.14 13.43 -20.07
CA GLY A 142 9.49 12.01 -20.03
C GLY A 142 9.33 11.35 -18.65
N LYS A 143 8.80 12.07 -17.65
CA LYS A 143 8.45 11.51 -16.33
C LYS A 143 6.95 11.20 -16.29
N ASP A 144 6.58 10.25 -15.44
CA ASP A 144 5.18 9.96 -15.13
C ASP A 144 4.60 11.07 -14.23
N PRO A 145 3.61 11.86 -14.69
CA PRO A 145 3.05 12.95 -13.90
C PRO A 145 2.47 12.51 -12.56
N ALA A 146 1.97 11.28 -12.45
CA ALA A 146 1.40 10.77 -11.20
C ALA A 146 2.47 10.65 -10.09
N LYS A 147 3.73 10.41 -10.48
CA LYS A 147 4.87 10.18 -9.57
C LYS A 147 5.71 11.43 -9.32
N VAL A 148 5.54 12.47 -10.12
CA VAL A 148 6.33 13.70 -9.99
C VAL A 148 5.87 14.50 -8.77
N ARG A 149 6.83 14.92 -7.94
CA ARG A 149 6.63 15.86 -6.83
C ARG A 149 7.58 17.04 -7.02
N ILE A 150 7.02 18.22 -7.28
CA ILE A 150 7.78 19.44 -7.52
C ILE A 150 8.11 20.11 -6.18
N VAL A 151 9.38 20.40 -5.94
CA VAL A 151 9.88 21.02 -4.70
C VAL A 151 10.58 22.33 -5.06
N MET A 152 10.25 23.39 -4.33
CA MET A 152 10.90 24.69 -4.46
C MET A 152 12.17 24.73 -3.61
N GLU A 153 13.31 25.13 -4.20
CA GLU A 153 14.59 25.34 -3.50
C GLU A 153 15.16 26.75 -3.75
#